data_AF-A0A9Q0CVF2-F1
#
_entry.id   AF-A0A9Q0CVF2-F1
#
_cell.length_a   1.000
_cell.length_b   1.000
_cell.length_c   1.000
_cell.angle_alpha   90.00
_cell.angle_beta   90.00
_cell.angle_gamma   90.00
#
_symmetry.space_group_name_H-M   'P 1'
#
loop_
_entity.id
_entity.type
_entity.pdbx_description
1 polymer ?
#
loop_
_entity_poly.entity_id
_entity_poly.type
_entity_poly.pdbx_seq_one_letter_code
_entity_poly.pdbx_strand_id
1 'polypeptide(L)'
;MFSFFTSPFSLPVTHSKNQNSKIKIKEPHLSSKISNFKMGAISLLLDTIVFIFSLVIAIATPLLDSQSCLPSHFFPAPLVDLKKWYADLYGDYLVTEKPRFFVGLIWVEIFFLWPLCVANLYGIVKGRGWSRTTSLMAGVCAGTSMAAIMAEVLGSGRASEKLIQMYSPFGAFAVCAILRGLLPRPRKTSLPSASHGYSARKKRA
;
A
#
# COMPACT_ATOMS: atom_id res chain seq x y z
N MET A 1 -29.64 -18.81 -85.82
CA MET A 1 -30.80 -19.53 -85.26
C MET A 1 -30.52 -19.74 -83.78
N PHE A 2 -31.50 -19.41 -82.92
CA PHE A 2 -31.51 -19.40 -81.44
C PHE A 2 -31.09 -18.11 -80.71
N SER A 3 -32.14 -17.34 -80.42
CA SER A 3 -32.31 -16.39 -79.31
C SER A 3 -32.04 -17.02 -77.95
N PHE A 4 -31.67 -16.23 -76.93
CA PHE A 4 -32.48 -16.06 -75.72
C PHE A 4 -32.01 -14.86 -74.87
N PHE A 5 -33.01 -14.22 -74.26
CA PHE A 5 -33.03 -13.07 -73.35
C PHE A 5 -32.00 -13.09 -72.21
N THR A 6 -31.60 -11.90 -71.72
CA THR A 6 -32.05 -11.36 -70.42
C THR A 6 -31.33 -10.05 -70.08
N SER A 7 -32.10 -9.03 -69.73
CA SER A 7 -31.67 -7.75 -69.17
C SER A 7 -31.49 -7.87 -67.65
N PRO A 8 -30.47 -7.24 -67.02
CA PRO A 8 -30.44 -7.12 -65.58
C PRO A 8 -31.02 -5.77 -65.13
N PHE A 9 -32.09 -5.90 -64.38
CA PHE A 9 -32.74 -4.91 -63.52
C PHE A 9 -31.74 -4.37 -62.48
N SER A 10 -31.54 -3.04 -62.44
CA SER A 10 -30.70 -2.38 -61.43
C SER A 10 -31.49 -2.24 -60.12
N LEU A 11 -31.02 -2.87 -59.05
CA LEU A 11 -31.51 -2.66 -57.68
C LEU A 11 -30.74 -1.49 -57.02
N PRO A 12 -31.40 -0.67 -56.18
CA PRO A 12 -30.72 0.36 -55.42
C PRO A 12 -29.92 -0.28 -54.28
N VAL A 13 -28.61 -0.03 -54.25
CA VAL A 13 -27.75 -0.36 -53.10
C VAL A 13 -28.15 0.55 -51.94
N THR A 14 -28.77 -0.04 -50.91
CA THR A 14 -28.99 0.61 -49.63
C THR A 14 -27.65 0.88 -48.96
N HIS A 15 -27.31 2.16 -48.80
CA HIS A 15 -26.17 2.61 -48.02
C HIS A 15 -26.43 2.32 -46.53
N SER A 16 -26.08 1.11 -46.06
CA SER A 16 -25.97 0.82 -44.64
C SER A 16 -24.79 1.61 -44.08
N LYS A 17 -25.07 2.82 -43.57
CA LYS A 17 -24.09 3.64 -42.86
C LYS A 17 -23.56 2.83 -41.67
N ASN A 18 -22.30 2.46 -41.80
CA ASN A 18 -21.41 1.83 -40.84
C ASN A 18 -21.47 2.50 -39.43
N GLN A 19 -22.49 2.18 -38.63
CA GLN A 19 -22.58 2.54 -37.21
C GLN A 19 -21.58 1.76 -36.34
N ASN A 20 -21.07 0.61 -36.82
CA ASN A 20 -20.11 -0.22 -36.09
C ASN A 20 -18.72 0.45 -35.93
N SER A 21 -18.37 1.38 -36.81
CA SER A 21 -17.11 2.14 -36.68
C SER A 21 -17.10 3.15 -35.53
N LYS A 22 -18.26 3.73 -35.16
CA LYS A 22 -18.34 4.70 -34.06
C LYS A 22 -18.43 4.05 -32.67
N ILE A 23 -18.98 2.84 -32.57
CA ILE A 23 -19.06 2.11 -31.31
C ILE A 23 -17.65 1.70 -30.84
N LYS A 24 -16.76 1.30 -31.78
CA LYS A 24 -15.41 0.84 -31.44
C LYS A 24 -14.43 1.95 -31.00
N ILE A 25 -14.71 3.22 -31.31
CA ILE A 25 -13.83 4.37 -30.99
C ILE A 25 -14.22 5.04 -29.66
N LYS A 26 -15.46 4.87 -29.17
CA LYS A 26 -15.93 5.47 -27.90
C LYS A 26 -15.54 4.65 -26.66
N GLU A 27 -15.42 3.33 -26.83
CA GLU A 27 -15.00 2.35 -25.80
C GLU A 27 -13.57 2.53 -25.23
N PRO A 28 -12.49 2.75 -26.03
CA PRO A 28 -11.13 2.81 -25.49
C PRO A 28 -10.92 3.99 -24.53
N HIS A 29 -11.55 5.14 -24.81
CA HIS A 29 -11.45 6.31 -23.95
C HIS A 29 -12.19 6.11 -22.62
N LEU A 30 -13.39 5.49 -22.66
CA LEU A 30 -14.18 5.19 -21.47
C LEU A 30 -13.51 4.12 -20.59
N SER A 31 -12.99 3.05 -21.19
CA SER A 31 -12.22 2.01 -20.49
C SER A 31 -10.95 2.56 -19.84
N SER A 32 -10.24 3.46 -20.52
CA SER A 32 -9.09 4.16 -19.92
C SER A 32 -9.51 5.06 -18.74
N LYS A 33 -10.66 5.72 -18.82
CA LYS A 33 -11.14 6.62 -17.76
C LYS A 33 -11.56 5.83 -16.52
N ILE A 34 -12.23 4.69 -16.72
CA ILE A 34 -12.64 3.76 -15.66
C ILE A 34 -11.41 3.13 -14.98
N SER A 35 -10.40 2.71 -15.75
CA SER A 35 -9.16 2.14 -15.18
C SER A 35 -8.36 3.19 -14.40
N ASN A 36 -8.25 4.42 -14.90
CA ASN A 36 -7.60 5.52 -14.18
C ASN A 36 -8.33 5.88 -12.88
N PHE A 37 -9.67 5.91 -12.91
CA PHE A 37 -10.49 6.14 -11.71
C PHE A 37 -10.28 5.03 -10.66
N LYS A 38 -10.31 3.76 -11.08
CA LYS A 38 -10.02 2.60 -10.21
C LYS A 38 -8.62 2.70 -9.60
N MET A 39 -7.60 3.02 -10.39
CA MET A 39 -6.22 3.17 -9.91
C MET A 39 -6.08 4.34 -8.90
N GLY A 40 -6.80 5.43 -9.12
CA GLY A 40 -6.86 6.55 -8.18
C GLY A 40 -7.49 6.15 -6.84
N ALA A 41 -8.63 5.45 -6.87
CA ALA A 41 -9.32 4.98 -5.67
C ALA A 41 -8.48 3.97 -4.86
N ILE A 42 -7.82 3.02 -5.54
CA ILE A 42 -6.91 2.05 -4.90
C ILE A 42 -5.74 2.76 -4.22
N SER A 43 -5.14 3.74 -4.89
CA SER A 43 -4.02 4.51 -4.32
C SER A 43 -4.44 5.25 -3.05
N LEU A 44 -5.62 5.88 -3.05
CA LEU A 44 -6.16 6.58 -1.89
C LEU A 44 -6.47 5.61 -0.73
N LEU A 45 -7.04 4.44 -1.03
CA LEU A 45 -7.32 3.41 -0.03
C LEU A 45 -6.02 2.94 0.63
N LEU A 46 -5.01 2.61 -0.17
CA LEU A 46 -3.70 2.20 0.33
C LEU A 46 -3.00 3.30 1.13
N ASP A 47 -3.03 4.55 0.65
CA ASP A 47 -2.51 5.71 1.39
C ASP A 47 -3.21 5.81 2.76
N THR A 48 -4.52 5.63 2.83
CA THR A 48 -5.31 5.72 4.06
C THR A 48 -4.99 4.59 5.03
N ILE A 49 -4.98 3.34 4.55
CA ILE A 49 -4.65 2.17 5.38
C ILE A 49 -3.23 2.30 5.94
N VAL A 50 -2.25 2.55 5.08
CA VAL A 50 -0.84 2.68 5.49
C VAL A 50 -0.67 3.85 6.45
N PHE A 51 -1.38 4.96 6.26
CA PHE A 51 -1.36 6.08 7.19
C PHE A 51 -1.90 5.70 8.58
N ILE A 52 -3.08 5.09 8.66
CA ILE A 52 -3.70 4.69 9.93
C ILE A 52 -2.81 3.71 10.68
N PHE A 53 -2.33 2.66 10.02
CA PHE A 53 -1.44 1.68 10.67
C PHE A 53 -0.09 2.28 11.05
N SER A 54 0.49 3.15 10.22
CA SER A 54 1.73 3.84 10.58
C SER A 54 1.54 4.75 11.80
N LEU A 55 0.36 5.35 11.96
CA LEU A 55 0.02 6.16 13.13
C LEU A 55 -0.08 5.29 14.39
N VAL A 56 -0.78 4.15 14.27
CA VAL A 56 -0.90 3.18 15.37
C VAL A 56 0.49 2.69 15.78
N ILE A 57 1.34 2.25 14.86
CA ILE A 57 2.69 1.77 15.16
C ILE A 57 3.56 2.89 15.74
N ALA A 58 3.49 4.11 15.19
CA ALA A 58 4.28 5.24 15.68
C ALA A 58 4.00 5.58 17.16
N ILE A 59 2.79 5.30 17.63
CA ILE A 59 2.37 5.51 19.03
C ILE A 59 2.57 4.24 19.86
N ALA A 60 2.14 3.09 19.36
CA ALA A 60 2.14 1.82 20.09
C ALA A 60 3.57 1.32 20.37
N THR A 61 4.49 1.44 19.40
CA THR A 61 5.86 0.93 19.57
C THR A 61 6.62 1.57 20.75
N PRO A 62 6.66 2.91 20.90
CA PRO A 62 7.31 3.51 22.07
C PRO A 62 6.53 3.30 23.38
N LEU A 63 5.21 3.04 23.34
CA LEU A 63 4.38 2.91 24.54
C LEU A 63 4.26 1.47 25.05
N LEU A 64 4.21 0.48 24.16
CA LEU A 64 3.89 -0.93 24.46
C LEU A 64 5.08 -1.85 24.13
N ASP A 65 5.63 -1.74 22.93
CA ASP A 65 6.70 -2.64 22.46
C ASP A 65 8.00 -2.37 23.22
N SER A 66 8.31 -1.10 23.50
CA SER A 66 9.45 -0.70 24.32
C SER A 66 9.43 -1.34 25.73
N GLN A 67 8.26 -1.62 26.31
CA GLN A 67 8.13 -2.33 27.59
C GLN A 67 8.56 -3.82 27.50
N SER A 68 8.74 -4.34 26.29
CA SER A 68 9.29 -5.68 26.08
C SER A 68 10.81 -5.68 26.25
N CYS A 69 11.48 -4.60 25.85
CA CYS A 69 12.93 -4.43 25.92
C CYS A 69 13.40 -3.71 27.19
N LEU A 70 12.62 -2.76 27.71
CA LEU A 70 12.96 -1.97 28.89
C LEU A 70 12.29 -2.52 30.16
N PRO A 71 12.92 -2.32 31.33
CA PRO A 71 12.30 -2.62 32.62
C PRO A 71 11.00 -1.85 32.84
N SER A 72 10.03 -2.47 33.51
CA SER A 72 8.69 -1.92 33.72
C SER A 72 8.66 -0.62 34.54
N HIS A 73 9.69 -0.32 35.32
CA HIS A 73 9.76 0.89 36.15
C HIS A 73 9.95 2.19 35.35
N PHE A 74 10.33 2.11 34.08
CA PHE A 74 10.41 3.26 33.18
C PHE A 74 9.04 3.72 32.66
N PHE A 75 7.99 2.93 32.92
CA PHE A 75 6.66 3.18 32.38
C PHE A 75 5.64 3.45 33.50
N PRO A 76 4.68 4.35 33.28
CA PRO A 76 3.62 4.60 34.24
C PRO A 76 2.71 3.37 34.38
N ALA A 77 2.18 3.16 35.58
CA ALA A 77 1.38 1.98 35.92
C ALA A 77 0.24 1.67 34.91
N PRO A 78 -0.54 2.64 34.40
CA PRO A 78 -1.61 2.35 33.44
C PRO A 78 -1.13 1.68 32.14
N LEU A 79 0.09 2.00 31.67
CA LEU A 79 0.65 1.39 30.46
C LEU A 79 1.11 -0.04 30.70
N VAL A 80 1.63 -0.32 31.90
CA VAL A 80 2.03 -1.66 32.31
C VAL A 80 0.79 -2.54 32.51
N ASP A 81 -0.25 -2.00 33.13
CA ASP A 81 -1.50 -2.71 33.38
C ASP A 81 -2.26 -2.97 32.07
N LEU A 82 -2.26 -2.02 31.13
CA LEU A 82 -2.83 -2.21 29.79
C LEU A 82 -2.14 -3.37 29.06
N LYS A 83 -0.80 -3.45 29.14
CA LYS A 83 -0.02 -4.53 28.52
C LYS A 83 -0.35 -5.88 29.16
N LYS A 84 -0.45 -5.95 30.49
CA LYS A 84 -0.81 -7.18 31.21
C LYS A 84 -2.22 -7.63 30.84
N TRP A 85 -3.19 -6.70 30.88
CA TRP A 85 -4.57 -6.97 30.48
C TRP A 85 -4.66 -7.48 29.03
N TYR A 86 -3.90 -6.90 28.10
CA TYR A 86 -3.80 -7.40 26.73
C TYR A 86 -3.26 -8.84 26.70
N ALA A 87 -2.17 -9.10 27.42
CA ALA A 87 -1.52 -10.41 27.43
C ALA A 87 -2.45 -11.50 27.98
N ASP A 88 -3.20 -11.17 29.03
CA ASP A 88 -4.20 -12.06 29.64
C ASP A 88 -5.41 -12.27 28.73
N LEU A 89 -5.90 -11.21 28.06
CA LEU A 89 -7.06 -11.29 27.18
C LEU A 89 -6.82 -12.15 25.94
N TYR A 90 -5.64 -12.05 25.35
CA TYR A 90 -5.28 -12.77 24.11
C TYR A 90 -4.49 -14.05 24.37
N GLY A 91 -4.04 -14.29 25.60
CA GLY A 91 -3.16 -15.40 25.94
C GLY A 91 -1.82 -15.31 25.19
N ASP A 92 -1.33 -14.09 24.98
CA ASP A 92 -0.18 -13.83 24.13
C ASP A 92 1.12 -14.22 24.83
N TYR A 93 1.53 -15.48 24.64
CA TYR A 93 2.73 -16.03 25.28
C TYR A 93 4.02 -15.33 24.83
N LEU A 94 4.04 -14.70 23.64
CA LEU A 94 5.21 -13.96 23.17
C LEU A 94 5.46 -12.72 24.04
N VAL A 95 4.37 -12.09 24.51
CA VAL A 95 4.43 -10.91 25.35
C VAL A 95 4.67 -11.25 26.82
N THR A 96 4.16 -12.39 27.31
CA THR A 96 4.35 -12.84 28.69
C THR A 96 5.71 -13.51 28.91
N GLU A 97 6.09 -14.47 28.08
CA GLU A 97 7.33 -15.25 28.22
C GLU A 97 8.55 -14.52 27.65
N LYS A 98 8.34 -13.56 26.73
CA LYS A 98 9.38 -12.77 26.06
C LYS A 98 10.55 -13.62 25.55
N PRO A 99 10.31 -14.57 24.63
CA PRO A 99 11.39 -15.37 24.07
C PRO A 99 12.43 -14.49 23.37
N ARG A 100 13.70 -14.90 23.38
CA ARG A 100 14.84 -14.07 22.92
C ARG A 100 14.70 -13.59 21.47
N PHE A 101 14.13 -14.41 20.59
CA PHE A 101 13.89 -14.02 19.19
C PHE A 101 12.87 -12.88 19.10
N PHE A 102 11.81 -12.92 19.92
CA PHE A 102 10.75 -11.90 19.94
C PHE A 102 11.31 -10.57 20.42
N VAL A 103 12.10 -10.56 21.50
CA VAL A 103 12.80 -9.35 21.96
C VAL A 103 13.71 -8.78 20.85
N GLY A 104 14.38 -9.65 20.09
CA GLY A 104 15.17 -9.26 18.92
C GLY A 104 14.31 -8.60 17.82
N LEU A 105 13.13 -9.15 17.52
CA LEU A 105 12.18 -8.55 16.57
C LEU A 105 11.69 -7.18 17.05
N ILE A 106 11.38 -7.03 18.34
CA ILE A 106 10.98 -5.74 18.91
C ILE A 106 12.09 -4.68 18.76
N TRP A 107 13.36 -5.06 18.92
CA TRP A 107 14.46 -4.13 18.66
C TRP A 107 14.52 -3.67 17.19
N VAL A 108 14.29 -4.60 16.25
CA VAL A 108 14.17 -4.25 14.82
C VAL A 108 12.98 -3.31 14.59
N GLU A 109 11.85 -3.56 15.26
CA GLU A 109 10.68 -2.69 15.16
C GLU A 109 10.97 -1.28 15.68
N ILE A 110 11.63 -1.15 16.83
CA ILE A 110 11.98 0.14 17.42
C ILE A 110 12.99 0.91 16.57
N PHE A 111 14.03 0.25 16.03
CA PHE A 111 15.11 0.94 15.33
C PHE A 111 14.86 1.12 13.82
N PHE A 112 14.10 0.23 13.19
CA PHE A 112 13.85 0.29 11.75
C PHE A 112 12.40 0.60 11.43
N LEU A 113 11.44 -0.18 11.96
CA LEU A 113 10.03 -0.02 11.57
C LEU A 113 9.46 1.31 12.07
N TRP A 114 9.73 1.69 13.32
CA TRP A 114 9.20 2.89 13.94
C TRP A 114 9.63 4.18 13.21
N PRO A 115 10.93 4.42 12.91
CA PRO A 115 11.34 5.57 12.11
C PRO A 115 10.72 5.57 10.71
N LEU A 116 10.56 4.40 10.09
CA LEU A 116 9.91 4.28 8.78
C LEU A 116 8.41 4.62 8.84
N CYS A 117 7.70 4.22 9.90
CA CYS A 117 6.30 4.58 10.11
C CYS A 117 6.14 6.09 10.34
N VAL A 118 7.00 6.71 11.16
CA VAL A 118 7.01 8.17 11.35
C VAL A 118 7.30 8.89 10.02
N ALA A 119 8.28 8.40 9.26
CA ALA A 119 8.59 8.94 7.93
C ALA A 119 7.39 8.76 6.97
N ASN A 120 6.70 7.63 6.99
CA ASN A 120 5.50 7.39 6.18
C ASN A 120 4.38 8.39 6.50
N LEU A 121 4.10 8.64 7.79
CA LEU A 121 3.12 9.65 8.20
C LEU A 121 3.43 11.02 7.61
N TYR A 122 4.66 11.49 7.83
CA TYR A 122 5.10 12.77 7.29
C TYR A 122 5.04 12.80 5.76
N GLY A 123 5.51 11.74 5.13
CA GLY A 123 5.61 11.60 3.69
C GLY A 123 4.25 11.60 3.00
N ILE A 124 3.25 10.93 3.59
CA ILE A 124 1.86 10.91 3.11
C ILE A 124 1.23 12.28 3.28
N VAL A 125 1.31 12.88 4.48
CA VAL A 125 0.73 14.21 4.76
C VAL A 125 1.32 15.29 3.85
N LYS A 126 2.62 15.25 3.57
CA LYS A 126 3.30 16.21 2.69
C LYS A 126 3.33 15.79 1.22
N GLY A 127 2.69 14.69 0.84
CA GLY A 127 2.65 14.20 -0.55
C GLY A 127 4.03 13.95 -1.16
N ARG A 128 5.03 13.59 -0.35
CA ARG A 128 6.41 13.40 -0.78
C ARG A 128 6.55 12.10 -1.56
N GLY A 129 7.33 12.14 -2.65
CA GLY A 129 7.56 10.97 -3.51
C GLY A 129 8.29 9.82 -2.83
N TRP A 130 9.23 10.13 -1.92
CA TRP A 130 9.98 9.12 -1.15
C TRP A 130 9.11 8.31 -0.20
N SER A 131 7.89 8.77 0.13
CA SER A 131 6.98 8.07 1.04
C SER A 131 6.62 6.66 0.57
N ARG A 132 6.72 6.39 -0.74
CA ARG A 132 6.50 5.05 -1.29
C ARG A 132 7.65 4.10 -1.01
N THR A 133 8.88 4.58 -1.16
CA THR A 133 10.07 3.79 -0.83
C THR A 133 10.08 3.45 0.66
N THR A 134 9.76 4.42 1.52
CA THR A 134 9.67 4.17 2.97
C THR A 134 8.51 3.24 3.33
N SER A 135 7.38 3.28 2.60
CA SER A 135 6.29 2.31 2.79
C SER A 135 6.65 0.91 2.31
N LEU A 136 7.38 0.79 1.20
CA LEU A 136 7.90 -0.49 0.75
C LEU A 136 8.83 -1.09 1.80
N MET A 137 9.79 -0.30 2.29
CA MET A 137 10.73 -0.74 3.33
C MET A 137 10.00 -1.12 4.62
N ALA A 138 9.04 -0.30 5.07
CA ALA A 138 8.23 -0.58 6.25
C ALA A 138 7.43 -1.88 6.09
N GLY A 139 6.80 -2.07 4.92
CA GLY A 139 6.02 -3.25 4.62
C GLY A 139 6.87 -4.53 4.56
N VAL A 140 8.06 -4.47 3.95
CA VAL A 140 9.00 -5.61 3.96
C VAL A 140 9.47 -5.92 5.37
N CYS A 141 9.88 -4.90 6.14
CA CYS A 141 10.33 -5.08 7.52
C CYS A 141 9.22 -5.70 8.40
N ALA A 142 8.02 -5.12 8.39
CA ALA A 142 6.87 -5.63 9.14
C ALA A 142 6.46 -7.02 8.65
N GLY A 143 6.51 -7.27 7.34
CA GLY A 143 6.19 -8.57 6.75
C GLY A 143 7.16 -9.67 7.20
N THR A 144 8.45 -9.38 7.27
CA THR A 144 9.46 -10.32 7.78
C THR A 144 9.25 -10.62 9.26
N SER A 145 9.05 -9.59 10.11
CA SER A 145 8.73 -9.80 11.52
C SER A 145 7.46 -10.63 11.68
N MET A 146 6.42 -10.33 10.89
CA MET A 146 5.15 -11.02 10.99
C MET A 146 5.23 -12.47 10.51
N ALA A 147 5.99 -12.75 9.46
CA ALA A 147 6.25 -14.11 9.02
C ALA A 147 6.95 -14.94 10.12
N ALA A 148 7.94 -14.36 10.80
CA ALA A 148 8.64 -15.02 11.90
C ALA A 148 7.70 -15.32 13.08
N ILE A 149 6.89 -14.34 13.49
CA ILE A 149 5.90 -14.51 14.56
C ILE A 149 4.85 -15.56 14.19
N MET A 150 4.29 -15.50 12.98
CA MET A 150 3.30 -16.48 12.52
C MET A 150 3.89 -17.89 12.41
N ALA A 151 5.13 -18.03 11.95
CA ALA A 151 5.81 -19.32 11.91
C ALA A 151 5.96 -19.93 13.30
N GLU A 152 6.34 -19.12 14.30
CA GLU A 152 6.44 -19.59 15.68
C GLU A 152 5.06 -19.91 16.28
N VAL A 153 4.07 -19.03 16.11
CA VAL A 153 2.70 -19.26 16.62
C VAL A 153 2.12 -20.55 16.03
N LEU A 154 2.22 -20.75 14.72
CA LEU A 154 1.72 -21.96 14.05
C LEU A 154 2.56 -23.21 14.37
N GLY A 155 3.88 -23.08 14.52
CA GLY A 155 4.79 -24.19 14.78
C GLY A 155 4.81 -24.67 16.24
N SER A 156 4.54 -23.78 17.19
CA SER A 156 4.55 -24.07 18.63
C SER A 156 3.35 -24.89 19.13
N GLY A 157 2.30 -25.05 18.31
CA GLY A 157 1.06 -25.70 18.72
C GLY A 157 0.23 -24.89 19.73
N ARG A 158 0.67 -23.68 20.08
CA ARG A 158 -0.03 -22.73 20.98
C ARG A 158 -0.89 -21.72 20.21
N ALA A 159 -1.12 -21.96 18.93
CA ALA A 159 -1.90 -21.11 18.05
C ALA A 159 -3.39 -21.08 18.48
N SER A 160 -3.78 -20.03 19.18
CA SER A 160 -5.19 -19.72 19.42
C SER A 160 -5.77 -18.91 18.27
N GLU A 161 -7.02 -19.15 17.89
CA GLU A 161 -7.73 -18.39 16.86
C GLU A 161 -7.73 -16.88 17.17
N LYS A 162 -7.88 -16.52 18.45
CA LYS A 162 -7.83 -15.13 18.93
C LYS A 162 -6.47 -14.49 18.69
N LEU A 163 -5.39 -15.25 18.91
CA LEU A 163 -4.03 -14.77 18.73
C LEU A 163 -3.73 -14.53 17.25
N ILE A 164 -4.11 -15.47 16.37
CA ILE A 164 -3.96 -15.32 14.91
C ILE A 164 -4.76 -14.12 14.41
N GLN A 165 -6.03 -13.98 14.83
CA GLN A 165 -6.86 -12.83 14.46
C GLN A 165 -6.24 -11.51 14.91
N MET A 166 -5.55 -11.48 16.05
CA MET A 166 -4.91 -10.26 16.56
C MET A 166 -3.70 -9.83 15.72
N TYR A 167 -2.91 -10.79 15.23
CA TYR A 167 -1.73 -10.51 14.40
C TYR A 167 -2.06 -10.28 12.92
N SER A 168 -3.19 -10.80 12.43
CA SER A 168 -3.62 -10.69 11.02
C SER A 168 -3.63 -9.25 10.45
N PRO A 169 -4.13 -8.22 11.17
CA PRO A 169 -4.11 -6.84 10.70
C PRO A 169 -2.70 -6.31 10.38
N PHE A 170 -1.68 -6.72 11.14
CA PHE A 170 -0.30 -6.30 10.90
C PHE A 170 0.27 -6.96 9.64
N GLY A 171 -0.08 -8.22 9.38
CA GLY A 171 0.22 -8.88 8.12
C GLY A 171 -0.47 -8.20 6.93
N ALA A 172 -1.74 -7.83 7.07
CA ALA A 172 -2.46 -7.07 6.05
C ALA A 172 -1.83 -5.70 5.80
N PHE A 173 -1.42 -4.99 6.86
CA PHE A 173 -0.66 -3.75 6.74
C PHE A 173 0.63 -3.93 5.94
N ALA A 174 1.42 -4.97 6.22
CA ALA A 174 2.66 -5.25 5.50
C ALA A 174 2.41 -5.40 4.00
N VAL A 175 1.38 -6.17 3.62
CA VAL A 175 0.98 -6.36 2.22
C VAL A 175 0.53 -5.03 1.60
N CYS A 176 -0.35 -4.28 2.27
CA CYS A 176 -0.81 -2.98 1.78
C CYS A 176 0.34 -1.98 1.59
N ALA A 177 1.31 -1.96 2.51
CA ALA A 177 2.46 -1.07 2.45
C ALA A 177 3.42 -1.44 1.29
N ILE A 178 3.63 -2.74 1.04
CA ILE A 178 4.38 -3.23 -0.13
C ILE A 178 3.66 -2.84 -1.42
N LEU A 179 2.36 -3.11 -1.53
CA LEU A 179 1.56 -2.77 -2.71
C LEU A 179 1.63 -1.27 -2.99
N ARG A 180 1.45 -0.43 -1.95
CA ARG A 180 1.57 1.03 -2.06
C ARG A 180 2.94 1.45 -2.60
N GLY A 181 4.01 0.82 -2.11
CA GLY A 181 5.37 1.11 -2.53
C GLY A 181 5.67 0.73 -3.98
N LEU A 182 5.08 -0.37 -4.46
CA LEU A 182 5.28 -0.89 -5.82
C LEU A 182 4.40 -0.22 -6.87
N LEU A 183 3.24 0.33 -6.49
CA LEU A 183 2.33 0.91 -7.47
C LEU A 183 2.88 2.20 -8.11
N PRO A 184 2.80 2.32 -9.45
CA PRO A 184 3.32 3.48 -10.18
C PRO A 184 2.56 4.76 -9.83
N ARG A 185 3.24 5.91 -9.94
CA ARG A 185 2.60 7.21 -9.67
C ARG A 185 1.54 7.44 -10.74
N PRO A 186 0.29 7.79 -10.38
CA PRO A 186 -0.61 8.41 -11.34
C PRO A 186 0.13 9.62 -11.91
N ARG A 187 0.46 9.57 -13.20
CA ARG A 187 1.19 10.64 -13.87
C ARG A 187 0.31 11.88 -13.75
N LYS A 188 0.69 12.83 -12.91
CA LYS A 188 0.16 14.20 -13.04
C LYS A 188 0.60 14.62 -14.43
N THR A 189 -0.35 14.81 -15.35
CA THR A 189 -0.09 15.39 -16.65
C THR A 189 0.49 16.78 -16.40
N SER A 190 1.82 16.87 -16.39
CA SER A 190 2.50 18.15 -16.43
C SER A 190 2.16 18.75 -17.78
N LEU A 191 1.29 19.78 -17.79
CA LEU A 191 1.30 20.75 -18.87
C LEU A 191 2.76 21.16 -19.10
N PRO A 192 3.25 21.23 -20.34
CA PRO A 192 4.63 21.60 -20.60
C PRO A 192 4.85 23.00 -20.01
N SER A 193 5.62 23.05 -18.92
CA SER A 193 6.19 24.30 -18.43
C SER A 193 7.06 24.82 -19.56
N ALA A 194 6.61 25.89 -20.21
CA ALA A 194 7.40 26.59 -21.21
C ALA A 194 8.79 26.84 -20.62
N SER A 195 9.79 26.24 -21.26
CA SER A 195 11.19 26.39 -20.92
C SER A 195 11.56 27.86 -20.92
N HIS A 196 11.81 28.43 -19.76
CA HIS A 196 12.56 29.68 -19.67
C HIS A 196 13.98 29.36 -20.14
N GLY A 197 14.29 29.80 -21.37
CA GLY A 197 15.57 29.58 -22.02
C GLY A 197 16.73 30.12 -21.20
N TYR A 198 17.80 29.33 -21.19
CA TYR A 198 19.09 29.56 -20.54
C TYR A 198 19.77 30.89 -20.95
N SER A 199 20.25 31.60 -19.93
CA SER A 199 21.57 32.26 -19.82
C SER A 199 22.17 32.91 -21.08
N ALA A 200 21.99 34.24 -21.21
CA ALA A 200 22.83 35.06 -22.07
C ALA A 200 24.21 35.28 -21.42
N ARG A 201 25.19 34.59 -22.01
CA ARG A 201 26.63 34.59 -21.77
C ARG A 201 27.23 36.01 -21.75
N LYS A 202 27.74 36.43 -20.58
CA LYS A 202 28.58 37.62 -20.40
C LYS A 202 29.96 37.38 -21.03
N LYS A 203 30.33 38.12 -22.07
CA LYS A 203 31.74 38.32 -22.45
C LYS A 203 32.07 39.81 -22.34
N ARG A 204 32.92 40.12 -21.36
CA ARG A 204 33.75 41.33 -21.32
C ARG A 204 35.12 40.93 -21.85
N ALA A 205 35.60 41.64 -22.86
CA ALA A 205 36.99 41.97 -23.17
C ALA A 205 36.95 42.91 -24.37
#